data_AF-A0A6C0DDZ3-F1
#
_entry.id   AF-A0A6C0DDZ3-F1
#
_cell.length_a   1.000
_cell.length_b   1.000
_cell.length_c   1.000
_cell.angle_alpha   90.00
_cell.angle_beta   90.00
_cell.angle_gamma   90.00
#
_symmetry.space_group_name_H-M   'P 1'
#
loop_
_entity.id
_entity.type
_entity.pdbx_description
1 polymer ?
#
loop_
_entity_poly.entity_id
_entity_poly.type
_entity_poly.pdbx_seq_one_letter_code
_entity_poly.pdbx_strand_id
1 'polypeptide(L)'
;MKHKTKKVNRKSKNKTKKQFFFNPDDPKKSFDVYIDKNPKDTIHIKYTTLEDVQNTIDKLEKLYKNKKYTHKRIWQVGMIMKVRLGVLKDKKPKQYALANKYFIFLGNRTNLQEKDRYKVSFNHKKKV
;
A
#
# COMPACT_ATOMS: atom_id res chain seq x y z
N MET A 1 44.46 -40.08 -8.53
CA MET A 1 43.76 -40.02 -7.22
C MET A 1 42.37 -39.43 -7.43
N LYS A 2 41.29 -40.14 -7.04
CA LYS A 2 39.90 -39.67 -7.20
C LYS A 2 39.50 -38.83 -5.98
N HIS A 3 39.25 -37.54 -6.15
CA HIS A 3 38.75 -36.67 -5.08
C HIS A 3 37.26 -36.95 -4.83
N LYS A 4 36.91 -37.52 -3.66
CA LYS A 4 35.52 -37.67 -3.22
C LYS A 4 35.02 -36.34 -2.65
N THR A 5 34.19 -35.61 -3.39
CA THR A 5 33.46 -34.44 -2.87
C THR A 5 32.34 -34.89 -1.93
N LYS A 6 32.45 -34.60 -0.63
CA LYS A 6 31.35 -34.78 0.34
C LYS A 6 30.20 -33.82 0.01
N LYS A 7 29.04 -34.35 -0.41
CA LYS A 7 27.79 -33.58 -0.50
C LYS A 7 27.35 -33.15 0.91
N VAL A 8 27.48 -31.88 1.23
CA VAL A 8 26.92 -31.30 2.45
C VAL A 8 25.42 -31.10 2.22
N ASN A 9 24.59 -31.95 2.85
CA ASN A 9 23.15 -31.74 2.90
C ASN A 9 22.87 -30.47 3.74
N ARG A 10 22.66 -29.34 3.07
CA ARG A 10 22.13 -28.13 3.71
C ARG A 10 20.68 -28.43 4.10
N LYS A 11 20.44 -28.77 5.37
CA LYS A 11 19.07 -28.82 5.92
C LYS A 11 18.41 -27.48 5.63
N SER A 12 17.26 -27.52 4.94
CA SER A 12 16.33 -26.41 4.82
C SER A 12 16.08 -25.84 6.21
N LYS A 13 16.53 -24.62 6.50
CA LYS A 13 16.12 -23.92 7.72
C LYS A 13 14.61 -23.74 7.60
N ASN A 14 13.84 -24.46 8.42
CA ASN A 14 12.41 -24.22 8.57
C ASN A 14 12.23 -22.73 8.83
N LYS A 15 11.56 -22.02 7.91
CA LYS A 15 11.16 -20.63 8.14
C LYS A 15 10.31 -20.64 9.41
N THR A 16 10.75 -19.96 10.45
CA THR A 16 9.92 -19.74 11.62
C THR A 16 8.61 -19.12 11.14
N LYS A 17 7.47 -19.70 11.53
CA LYS A 17 6.18 -19.05 11.30
C LYS A 17 6.31 -17.66 11.93
N LYS A 18 6.20 -16.60 11.12
CA LYS A 18 6.17 -15.24 11.65
C LYS A 18 4.90 -15.14 12.49
N GLN A 19 5.04 -15.35 13.79
CA GLN A 19 3.95 -15.12 14.73
C GLN A 19 3.80 -13.60 14.81
N PHE A 20 2.73 -13.09 14.21
CA PHE A 20 2.28 -11.76 14.58
C PHE A 20 1.97 -11.81 16.08
N PHE A 21 2.50 -10.86 16.84
CA PHE A 21 2.19 -10.70 18.26
C PHE A 21 0.70 -10.39 18.40
N PHE A 22 -0.11 -11.44 18.49
CA PHE A 22 -1.51 -11.38 18.87
C PHE A 22 -1.56 -11.70 20.35
N ASN A 23 -1.81 -10.68 21.17
CA ASN A 23 -1.98 -10.83 22.61
C ASN A 23 -3.48 -11.07 22.89
N PRO A 24 -3.88 -12.31 23.24
CA PRO A 24 -5.29 -12.65 23.46
C PRO A 24 -5.90 -11.93 24.67
N ASP A 25 -5.07 -11.58 25.67
CA ASP A 25 -5.52 -10.99 26.93
C ASP A 25 -5.68 -9.46 26.83
N ASP A 26 -5.01 -8.82 25.86
CA ASP A 26 -5.11 -7.39 25.62
C ASP A 26 -4.98 -7.07 24.12
N PRO A 27 -6.11 -7.09 23.39
CA PRO A 27 -6.13 -6.83 21.95
C PRO A 27 -5.54 -5.45 21.57
N LYS A 28 -5.54 -4.47 22.48
CA LYS A 28 -4.99 -3.12 22.24
C LYS A 28 -3.46 -3.07 22.27
N LYS A 29 -2.81 -4.06 22.90
CA LYS A 29 -1.34 -4.23 22.91
C LYS A 29 -0.84 -5.00 21.69
N SER A 30 -1.72 -5.65 20.95
CA SER A 30 -1.37 -6.22 19.64
C SER A 30 -1.08 -5.04 18.70
N PHE A 31 0.03 -5.11 17.94
CA PHE A 31 0.42 -4.04 17.01
C PHE A 31 -0.71 -3.77 16.00
N ASP A 32 -1.53 -2.76 16.30
CA ASP A 32 -2.65 -2.34 15.48
C ASP A 32 -2.23 -1.13 14.68
N VAL A 33 -1.95 -1.36 13.39
CA VAL A 33 -1.99 -0.26 12.46
C VAL A 33 -2.80 -0.62 11.22
N TYR A 34 -2.74 -1.85 10.70
CA TYR A 34 -3.43 -2.21 9.45
C TYR A 34 -3.68 -3.72 9.23
N ILE A 35 -4.30 -4.43 10.17
CA ILE A 35 -4.78 -5.80 9.89
C ILE A 35 -6.31 -5.83 9.94
N ASP A 36 -6.93 -5.50 8.82
CA ASP A 36 -8.27 -6.02 8.56
C ASP A 36 -8.12 -7.54 8.34
N LYS A 37 -8.73 -8.34 9.22
CA LYS A 37 -8.64 -9.82 9.19
C LYS A 37 -9.41 -10.41 8.01
N ASN A 38 -10.18 -9.60 7.28
CA ASN A 38 -10.93 -10.05 6.12
C ASN A 38 -10.11 -9.92 4.83
N PRO A 39 -9.72 -11.03 4.17
CA PRO A 39 -8.95 -10.97 2.92
C PRO A 39 -9.71 -10.25 1.79
N LYS A 40 -11.05 -10.16 1.86
CA LYS A 40 -11.90 -9.46 0.87
C LYS A 40 -11.66 -7.95 0.81
N ASP A 41 -11.14 -7.34 1.89
CA ASP A 41 -10.89 -5.89 1.99
C ASP A 41 -9.46 -5.48 1.58
N THR A 42 -8.70 -6.42 1.02
CA THR A 42 -7.33 -6.19 0.55
C THR A 42 -7.32 -5.57 -0.85
N ILE A 43 -6.80 -4.34 -0.96
CA ILE A 43 -6.55 -3.67 -2.25
C ILE A 43 -5.09 -3.87 -2.62
N HIS A 44 -4.84 -4.65 -3.67
CA HIS A 44 -3.49 -4.86 -4.21
C HIS A 44 -2.96 -3.56 -4.85
N ILE A 45 -1.79 -3.11 -4.37
CA ILE A 45 -1.08 -1.90 -4.81
C ILE A 45 0.18 -2.33 -5.58
N LYS A 46 0.36 -1.85 -6.81
CA LYS A 46 1.63 -1.93 -7.52
C LYS A 46 2.25 -0.53 -7.59
N TYR A 47 3.56 -0.43 -7.38
CA TYR A 47 4.26 0.86 -7.38
C TYR A 47 5.68 0.76 -7.93
N THR A 48 5.94 -0.26 -8.76
CA THR A 48 7.27 -0.54 -9.28
C THR A 48 7.64 0.47 -10.37
N THR A 49 6.76 0.65 -11.35
CA THR A 49 6.91 1.61 -12.44
C THR A 49 6.09 2.88 -12.19
N LEU A 50 6.32 3.92 -13.00
CA LEU A 50 5.49 5.13 -12.94
C LEU A 50 4.04 4.83 -13.35
N GLU A 51 3.88 3.99 -14.37
CA GLU A 51 2.59 3.54 -14.87
C GLU A 51 1.83 2.73 -13.83
N ASP A 52 2.51 1.86 -13.08
CA ASP A 52 1.90 1.11 -11.96
C ASP A 52 1.27 2.04 -10.92
N VAL A 53 1.96 3.14 -10.60
CA VAL A 53 1.47 4.13 -9.63
C VAL A 53 0.25 4.86 -10.19
N GLN A 54 0.28 5.26 -11.46
CA GLN A 54 -0.87 5.88 -12.13
C GLN A 54 -2.08 4.95 -12.14
N ASN A 55 -1.90 3.71 -12.59
CA ASN A 55 -2.94 2.69 -12.64
C ASN A 55 -3.50 2.37 -11.25
N THR A 56 -2.64 2.35 -10.23
CA THR A 56 -3.08 2.16 -8.84
C THR A 56 -3.93 3.33 -8.35
N ILE A 57 -3.53 4.57 -8.63
CA ILE A 57 -4.31 5.77 -8.28
C ILE A 57 -5.67 5.74 -8.99
N ASP A 58 -5.70 5.45 -10.29
CA ASP A 58 -6.95 5.37 -11.06
C ASP A 58 -7.88 4.27 -10.53
N LYS A 59 -7.30 3.12 -10.13
CA LYS A 59 -8.05 2.05 -9.48
C LYS A 59 -8.65 2.52 -8.16
N LEU A 60 -7.89 3.23 -7.32
CA LEU A 60 -8.37 3.76 -6.04
C LEU A 60 -9.50 4.78 -6.24
N GLU A 61 -9.36 5.68 -7.21
CA GLU A 61 -10.41 6.65 -7.54
C GLU A 61 -11.68 5.96 -8.05
N LYS A 62 -11.57 4.96 -8.94
CA LYS A 62 -12.74 4.16 -9.39
C LYS A 62 -13.42 3.46 -8.23
N LEU A 63 -12.65 2.82 -7.35
CA LEU A 63 -13.16 2.12 -6.17
C LEU A 63 -13.91 3.07 -5.22
N TYR A 64 -13.38 4.28 -5.03
CA TYR A 64 -14.02 5.31 -4.22
C TYR A 64 -15.32 5.82 -4.85
N LYS A 65 -15.29 6.17 -6.15
CA LYS A 65 -16.44 6.73 -6.88
C LYS A 65 -17.59 5.74 -6.99
N ASN A 66 -17.27 4.45 -7.10
CA ASN A 66 -18.26 3.36 -7.08
C ASN A 66 -18.78 3.05 -5.66
N LYS A 67 -18.40 3.84 -4.64
CA LYS A 67 -18.77 3.67 -3.22
C LYS A 67 -18.40 2.30 -2.64
N LYS A 68 -17.46 1.57 -3.27
CA LYS A 68 -17.02 0.26 -2.81
C LYS A 68 -16.17 0.36 -1.54
N TYR A 69 -15.41 1.44 -1.40
CA TYR A 69 -14.62 1.71 -0.20
C TYR A 69 -14.84 3.15 0.26
N THR A 70 -14.83 3.34 1.58
CA THR A 70 -14.93 4.67 2.19
C THR A 70 -13.68 5.50 1.92
N HIS A 71 -13.82 6.83 2.01
CA HIS A 71 -12.67 7.74 1.86
C HIS A 71 -11.55 7.43 2.86
N LYS A 72 -11.90 7.05 4.10
CA LYS A 72 -10.93 6.64 5.13
C LYS A 72 -10.05 5.49 4.63
N ARG A 73 -10.63 4.47 4.01
CA ARG A 73 -9.88 3.31 3.50
C ARG A 73 -8.95 3.71 2.35
N ILE A 74 -9.44 4.51 1.41
CA ILE A 74 -8.64 5.02 0.28
C ILE A 74 -7.46 5.87 0.78
N TRP A 75 -7.71 6.72 1.78
CA TRP A 75 -6.69 7.54 2.43
C TRP A 75 -5.57 6.71 3.08
N GLN A 76 -5.93 5.64 3.81
CA GLN A 76 -4.96 4.71 4.39
C GLN A 76 -4.08 4.06 3.30
N VAL A 77 -4.69 3.58 2.20
CA VAL A 77 -3.95 2.96 1.10
C VAL A 77 -3.02 3.97 0.43
N GLY A 78 -3.48 5.21 0.22
CA GLY A 78 -2.65 6.32 -0.27
C GLY A 78 -1.46 6.63 0.65
N MET A 79 -1.68 6.62 1.96
CA MET A 79 -0.62 6.81 2.97
C MET A 79 0.45 5.72 2.88
N ILE A 80 0.03 4.44 2.82
CA ILE A 80 0.96 3.30 2.69
C ILE A 80 1.78 3.41 1.41
N MET A 81 1.15 3.74 0.28
CA MET A 81 1.84 3.93 -1.00
C MET A 81 2.89 5.04 -0.91
N LYS A 82 2.54 6.20 -0.33
CA LYS A 82 3.48 7.31 -0.10
C LYS A 82 4.65 6.88 0.78
N VAL A 83 4.39 6.24 1.92
CA VAL A 83 5.44 5.85 2.88
C VAL A 83 6.42 4.85 2.23
N ARG A 84 5.90 3.83 1.54
CA ARG A 84 6.72 2.84 0.83
C ARG A 84 7.60 3.49 -0.24
N LEU A 85 7.04 4.40 -1.03
CA LEU A 85 7.81 5.15 -2.03
C LEU A 85 8.75 6.18 -1.40
N GLY A 86 8.44 6.69 -0.21
CA GLY A 86 9.27 7.64 0.53
C GLY A 86 10.60 7.06 0.97
N VAL A 87 10.61 5.77 1.35
CA VAL A 87 11.85 5.02 1.62
C VAL A 87 12.70 4.86 0.35
N LEU A 88 12.06 4.88 -0.82
CA LEU A 88 12.72 4.73 -2.13
C LEU A 88 12.86 6.05 -2.89
N LYS A 89 12.65 7.20 -2.23
CA LYS A 89 12.54 8.51 -2.90
C LYS A 89 13.77 8.84 -3.76
N ASP A 90 14.96 8.46 -3.28
CA ASP A 90 16.23 8.77 -3.97
C ASP A 90 16.38 7.92 -5.26
N LYS A 91 15.81 6.71 -5.26
CA LYS A 91 15.84 5.79 -6.42
C LYS A 91 14.64 5.97 -7.35
N LYS A 92 13.50 6.41 -6.83
CA LYS A 92 12.20 6.51 -7.53
C LYS A 92 11.54 7.87 -7.27
N PRO A 93 12.20 9.00 -7.61
CA PRO A 93 11.72 10.33 -7.27
C PRO A 93 10.40 10.67 -7.96
N LYS A 94 10.22 10.27 -9.22
CA LYS A 94 9.00 10.56 -10.00
C LYS A 94 7.78 9.83 -9.45
N GLN A 95 7.94 8.56 -9.07
CA GLN A 95 6.90 7.74 -8.45
C GLN A 95 6.50 8.31 -7.10
N TYR A 96 7.48 8.65 -6.26
CA TYR A 96 7.25 9.28 -4.98
C TYR A 96 6.51 10.61 -5.13
N ALA A 97 6.94 11.48 -6.04
CA ALA A 97 6.29 12.76 -6.29
C ALA A 97 4.81 12.60 -6.67
N LEU A 98 4.50 11.64 -7.55
CA LEU A 98 3.12 11.35 -7.94
C LEU A 98 2.28 10.83 -6.77
N ALA A 99 2.80 9.86 -6.02
CA ALA A 99 2.12 9.32 -4.84
C ALA A 99 1.91 10.38 -3.75
N ASN A 100 2.90 11.25 -3.53
CA ASN A 100 2.80 12.36 -2.58
C ASN A 100 1.75 13.39 -3.03
N LYS A 101 1.71 13.74 -4.33
CA LYS A 101 0.69 14.63 -4.90
C LYS A 101 -0.72 14.06 -4.68
N TYR A 102 -0.90 12.76 -4.90
CA TYR A 102 -2.17 12.08 -4.64
C TYR A 102 -2.54 12.09 -3.15
N PHE A 103 -1.58 11.82 -2.26
CA PHE A 103 -1.81 11.84 -0.82
C PHE A 103 -2.25 13.23 -0.31
N ILE A 104 -1.61 14.30 -0.79
CA ILE A 104 -2.01 15.69 -0.48
C ILE A 104 -3.44 15.96 -0.96
N PHE A 105 -3.77 15.54 -2.18
CA PHE A 105 -5.13 15.65 -2.72
C PHE A 105 -6.17 14.92 -1.84
N LEU A 106 -5.87 13.70 -1.37
CA LEU A 106 -6.74 12.98 -0.46
C LEU A 106 -6.90 13.70 0.89
N GLY A 107 -5.85 14.35 1.38
CA GLY A 107 -5.90 15.22 2.56
C GLY A 107 -6.87 16.39 2.37
N ASN A 108 -6.76 17.10 1.25
CA ASN A 108 -7.67 18.20 0.92
C ASN A 108 -9.12 17.72 0.78
N ARG A 109 -9.33 16.54 0.18
CA ARG A 109 -10.66 15.92 0.08
C ARG A 109 -11.26 15.63 1.46
N THR A 110 -10.46 15.30 2.47
CA THR A 110 -10.96 15.07 3.84
C THR A 110 -11.62 16.32 4.43
N ASN A 111 -11.17 17.51 4.07
CA ASN A 111 -11.71 18.77 4.58
C ASN A 111 -13.06 19.16 3.94
N LEU A 112 -13.47 18.50 2.87
CA LEU A 112 -14.74 18.76 2.19
C LEU A 112 -15.90 18.01 2.85
N GLN A 113 -17.12 18.53 2.70
CA GLN A 113 -18.34 17.82 3.04
C GLN A 113 -18.50 16.56 2.18
N GLU A 114 -19.12 15.52 2.75
CA GLU A 114 -19.20 14.18 2.14
C GLU A 114 -19.75 14.20 0.71
N LYS A 115 -20.80 15.00 0.45
CA LYS A 115 -21.42 15.15 -0.88
C LYS A 115 -20.43 15.70 -1.91
N ASP A 116 -19.56 16.62 -1.50
CA ASP A 116 -18.60 17.27 -2.41
C ASP A 116 -17.35 16.43 -2.65
N ARG A 117 -17.01 15.52 -1.72
CA ARG A 117 -15.89 14.58 -1.90
C ARG A 117 -16.05 13.69 -3.13
N TYR A 118 -17.29 13.31 -3.45
CA TYR A 118 -17.61 12.50 -4.63
C TYR A 118 -17.62 13.30 -5.94
N LYS A 119 -17.61 14.64 -5.90
CA LYS A 119 -17.53 15.48 -7.10
C LYS A 119 -16.09 15.69 -7.56
N VAL A 120 -15.17 15.86 -6.62
CA VAL A 120 -13.74 16.09 -6.93
C VAL A 120 -13.05 14.81 -7.38
N SER A 121 -12.23 14.88 -8.43
CA SER A 121 -11.47 13.75 -8.97
C SER A 121 -10.00 14.13 -9.13
N PHE A 122 -9.10 13.20 -8.84
CA PHE A 122 -7.67 13.43 -9.06
C PHE A 122 -7.35 13.31 -10.55
N ASN A 123 -6.74 14.34 -11.14
CA ASN A 123 -6.21 14.25 -12.50
C ASN A 123 -4.68 14.25 -12.47
N HIS A 124 -4.08 13.16 -12.93
CA HIS A 124 -2.63 12.99 -13.04
C HIS A 124 -2.11 13.22 -14.46
N LYS A 125 -3.00 13.23 -15.47
CA LYS A 125 -2.63 13.53 -16.85
C LYS A 125 -2.40 15.04 -16.96
N LYS A 126 -1.19 15.45 -17.34
CA LYS A 126 -0.96 16.85 -17.74
C LYS A 126 -1.92 17.15 -18.88
N LYS A 127 -2.60 18.30 -18.83
CA LYS A 127 -3.10 18.94 -20.05
C LYS A 127 -1.84 19.21 -20.87
N VAL A 128 -1.63 18.42 -21.92
CA VAL A 128 -0.69 18.75 -22.99
C VAL A 128 -1.33 19.89 -23.78
#